data_AF-A0A7G8VMR8-F1
#
_entry.id   AF-A0A7G8VMR8-F1
#
_cell.length_a   1.000
_cell.length_b   1.000
_cell.length_c   1.000
_cell.angle_alpha   90.00
_cell.angle_beta   90.00
_cell.angle_gamma   90.00
#
_symmetry.space_group_name_H-M   'P 1'
#
loop_
_entity.id
_entity.type
_entity.pdbx_description
1 polymer ?
#
loop_
_entity_poly.entity_id
_entity_poly.type
_entity_poly.pdbx_seq_one_letter_code
_entity_poly.pdbx_strand_id
1 'polypeptide(L)'
;MKSNKQRRVEIKARRRQRAAVPATHSFKPDVRLPRVGAYASDDEPADRSVLLRYNNTYGPLPTFYAAQPFVCCDCGAQEVWTAKQQKWWYETVHGHIESRAVRCLACRRARRERVRSAGPGANLLGEQTNRLRALGETKPTEKALAEVDAALQSKWWSLRVVAIQTMVRWGDADRIEKLKAMIAARPEGGRRYWSWERVAADAAMCALIRRE
;
A
#
# COMPACT_ATOMS: atom_id res chain seq x y z
N MET A 1 -29.46 2.20 -27.99
CA MET A 1 -28.24 1.76 -27.25
C MET A 1 -28.07 2.66 -26.03
N LYS A 2 -27.98 2.09 -24.81
CA LYS A 2 -27.78 2.91 -23.59
C LYS A 2 -26.35 3.46 -23.55
N SER A 3 -26.19 4.70 -23.10
CA SER A 3 -24.88 5.31 -22.89
C SER A 3 -24.08 4.55 -21.82
N ASN A 4 -22.76 4.48 -21.95
CA ASN A 4 -21.86 3.92 -20.92
C ASN A 4 -22.09 4.55 -19.53
N LYS A 5 -22.51 5.82 -19.48
CA LYS A 5 -22.87 6.49 -18.22
C LYS A 5 -24.13 5.90 -17.58
N GLN A 6 -25.17 5.65 -18.37
CA GLN A 6 -26.42 5.02 -17.92
C GLN A 6 -26.17 3.59 -17.44
N ARG A 7 -25.37 2.81 -18.18
CA ARG A 7 -25.02 1.43 -17.81
C ARG A 7 -24.25 1.36 -16.49
N ARG A 8 -23.32 2.30 -16.25
CA ARG A 8 -22.60 2.39 -14.97
C ARG A 8 -23.51 2.72 -13.79
N VAL A 9 -24.50 3.59 -13.99
CA VAL A 9 -25.49 3.93 -12.96
C VAL A 9 -26.36 2.71 -12.62
N GLU A 10 -26.84 1.97 -13.63
CA GLU A 10 -27.62 0.74 -13.42
C GLU A 10 -26.83 -0.34 -12.68
N ILE A 11 -25.58 -0.59 -13.08
CA ILE A 11 -24.69 -1.55 -12.40
C ILE A 11 -24.50 -1.14 -10.94
N LYS A 12 -24.32 0.15 -10.67
CA LYS A 12 -24.13 0.68 -9.32
C LYS A 12 -25.40 0.55 -8.47
N ALA A 13 -26.57 0.84 -9.03
CA ALA A 13 -27.85 0.66 -8.37
C ALA A 13 -28.09 -0.81 -8.00
N ARG A 14 -27.83 -1.73 -8.94
CA ARG A 14 -27.94 -3.18 -8.70
C ARG A 14 -27.00 -3.66 -7.59
N ARG A 15 -25.77 -3.15 -7.55
CA ARG A 15 -24.81 -3.45 -6.47
C ARG A 15 -25.29 -2.93 -5.12
N ARG A 16 -25.89 -1.74 -5.05
CA ARG A 16 -26.49 -1.22 -3.81
C ARG A 16 -27.66 -2.08 -3.34
N GLN A 17 -28.55 -2.50 -4.24
CA GLN A 17 -29.66 -3.38 -3.89
C GLN A 17 -29.17 -4.70 -3.29
N ARG A 18 -28.14 -5.32 -3.88
CA ARG A 18 -27.53 -6.56 -3.35
C ARG A 18 -26.88 -6.36 -1.98
N ALA A 19 -26.20 -5.23 -1.78
CA ALA A 19 -25.54 -4.89 -0.53
C ALA A 19 -26.50 -4.44 0.59
N ALA A 20 -27.68 -3.94 0.22
CA ALA A 20 -28.73 -3.52 1.15
C ALA A 20 -29.60 -4.69 1.64
N VAL A 21 -29.51 -5.87 1.00
CA VAL A 21 -30.02 -7.10 1.59
C VAL A 21 -29.19 -7.34 2.85
N PRO A 22 -29.79 -7.24 4.06
CA PRO A 22 -29.03 -7.46 5.27
C PRO A 22 -28.45 -8.86 5.20
N ALA A 23 -27.16 -9.00 5.53
CA ALA A 23 -26.58 -10.29 5.83
C ALA A 23 -27.24 -10.81 7.12
N THR A 24 -28.49 -11.27 7.03
CA THR A 24 -29.16 -12.09 8.03
C THR A 24 -28.53 -13.48 7.99
N HIS A 25 -27.23 -13.52 8.25
CA HIS A 25 -26.56 -14.68 8.76
C HIS A 25 -25.74 -14.18 9.94
N SER A 26 -26.36 -14.21 11.11
CA SER A 26 -25.66 -14.59 12.32
C SER A 26 -24.92 -15.88 11.98
N PHE A 27 -23.63 -15.76 11.68
CA PHE A 27 -22.74 -16.91 11.57
C PHE A 27 -22.56 -17.42 13.00
N LYS A 28 -23.49 -18.26 13.45
CA LYS A 28 -23.08 -19.40 14.27
C LYS A 28 -22.56 -20.42 13.26
N PRO A 29 -21.24 -20.61 13.12
CA PRO A 29 -20.75 -21.64 12.22
C PRO A 29 -21.25 -22.98 12.76
N ASP A 30 -22.18 -23.60 12.04
CA ASP A 30 -22.45 -25.01 12.23
C ASP A 30 -21.22 -25.76 11.73
N VAL A 31 -20.45 -26.29 12.68
CA VAL A 31 -19.15 -26.94 12.45
C VAL A 31 -19.28 -28.23 11.62
N ARG A 32 -20.50 -28.66 11.29
CA ARG A 32 -20.77 -29.99 10.71
C ARG A 32 -21.14 -30.02 9.23
N LEU A 33 -21.25 -28.89 8.54
CA LEU A 33 -21.65 -28.89 7.13
C LEU A 33 -20.59 -28.25 6.22
N PRO A 34 -19.99 -29.00 5.27
CA PRO A 34 -19.18 -28.40 4.23
C PRO A 34 -20.10 -27.58 3.32
N ARG A 35 -19.89 -26.26 3.29
CA ARG A 35 -20.64 -25.34 2.42
C ARG A 35 -20.13 -25.49 0.99
N VAL A 36 -20.62 -26.49 0.27
CA VAL A 36 -20.42 -26.63 -1.18
C VAL A 36 -21.47 -25.76 -1.89
N GLY A 37 -20.99 -24.72 -2.58
CA GLY A 37 -21.70 -24.13 -3.73
C GLY A 37 -22.85 -23.17 -3.44
N ALA A 38 -22.55 -21.88 -3.35
CA ALA A 38 -23.35 -20.77 -3.92
C ALA A 38 -22.63 -19.44 -3.62
N TYR A 39 -21.53 -19.18 -4.34
CA TYR A 39 -20.95 -17.83 -4.35
C TYR A 39 -21.91 -16.91 -5.10
N ALA A 40 -22.28 -15.77 -4.52
CA ALA A 40 -22.96 -14.76 -5.31
C ALA A 40 -21.99 -14.33 -6.42
N SER A 41 -22.48 -14.10 -7.64
CA SER A 41 -21.63 -13.89 -8.83
C SER A 41 -20.66 -12.68 -8.78
N ASP A 42 -20.63 -11.94 -7.67
CA ASP A 42 -19.72 -10.82 -7.41
C ASP A 42 -18.79 -11.04 -6.20
N ASP A 43 -18.79 -12.24 -5.58
CA ASP A 43 -17.86 -12.59 -4.50
C ASP A 43 -16.50 -12.97 -5.08
N GLU A 44 -15.43 -12.58 -4.40
CA GLU A 44 -14.06 -12.92 -4.80
C GLU A 44 -13.41 -13.80 -3.73
N PRO A 45 -12.83 -14.97 -4.08
CA PRO A 45 -12.11 -15.78 -3.11
C PRO A 45 -10.86 -15.03 -2.62
N ALA A 46 -10.61 -15.10 -1.32
CA ALA A 46 -9.46 -14.46 -0.69
C ALA A 46 -8.27 -15.42 -0.62
N ASP A 47 -7.08 -14.95 -0.98
CA ASP A 47 -5.83 -15.68 -0.80
C ASP A 47 -5.33 -15.53 0.64
N ARG A 48 -5.67 -16.52 1.48
CA ARG A 48 -5.27 -16.54 2.89
C ARG A 48 -3.77 -16.59 3.09
N SER A 49 -3.00 -17.14 2.15
CA SER A 49 -1.54 -17.22 2.26
C SER A 49 -0.91 -15.83 2.16
N VAL A 50 -1.37 -15.02 1.20
CA VAL A 50 -0.97 -13.63 1.05
C VAL A 50 -1.39 -12.81 2.26
N LEU A 51 -2.63 -12.99 2.73
CA LEU A 51 -3.12 -12.28 3.90
C LEU A 51 -2.31 -12.60 5.16
N LEU A 52 -1.98 -13.86 5.44
CA LEU A 52 -1.15 -14.23 6.59
C LEU A 52 0.26 -13.65 6.52
N ARG A 53 0.80 -13.46 5.32
CA ARG A 53 2.15 -12.93 5.14
C ARG A 53 2.24 -11.42 5.40
N TYR A 54 1.20 -10.67 5.03
CA TYR A 54 1.25 -9.20 5.03
C TYR A 54 0.31 -8.52 6.03
N ASN A 55 -0.63 -9.26 6.63
CA ASN A 55 -1.50 -8.76 7.68
C ASN A 55 -1.22 -9.46 9.01
N ASN A 56 -0.98 -8.66 10.05
CA ASN A 56 -0.76 -9.16 11.40
C ASN A 56 -1.99 -8.92 12.28
N THR A 57 -3.14 -9.45 11.85
CA THR A 57 -4.37 -9.41 12.64
C THR A 57 -4.48 -10.64 13.53
N TYR A 58 -5.03 -10.46 14.73
CA TYR A 58 -5.41 -11.56 15.61
C TYR A 58 -6.81 -12.11 15.28
N GLY A 59 -7.56 -11.43 14.41
CA GLY A 59 -8.90 -11.82 13.99
C GLY A 59 -8.91 -12.85 12.85
N PRO A 60 -10.06 -13.47 12.58
CA PRO A 60 -10.22 -14.39 11.46
C PRO A 60 -10.03 -13.66 10.13
N LEU A 61 -9.13 -14.17 9.30
CA LEU A 61 -8.98 -13.71 7.92
C LEU A 61 -10.15 -14.21 7.06
N PRO A 62 -10.68 -13.37 6.15
CA PRO A 62 -11.80 -13.76 5.31
C PRO A 62 -11.41 -14.88 4.34
N THR A 63 -12.36 -15.76 4.04
CA THR A 63 -12.24 -16.75 2.96
C THR A 63 -12.71 -16.18 1.61
N PHE A 64 -13.57 -15.16 1.63
CA PHE A 64 -14.09 -14.47 0.46
C PHE A 64 -14.33 -12.99 0.78
N TYR A 65 -14.24 -12.15 -0.25
CA TYR A 65 -14.64 -10.76 -0.21
C TYR A 65 -16.04 -10.61 -0.79
N ALA A 66 -16.88 -9.84 -0.11
CA ALA A 66 -18.23 -9.50 -0.54
C ALA A 66 -18.33 -7.98 -0.71
N ALA A 67 -19.11 -7.52 -1.69
CA ALA A 67 -19.26 -6.08 -1.95
C ALA A 67 -19.84 -5.33 -0.75
N GLN A 68 -19.17 -4.28 -0.28
CA GLN A 68 -19.56 -3.51 0.91
C GLN A 68 -20.05 -2.11 0.53
N PRO A 69 -21.25 -1.67 0.96
CA PRO A 69 -21.70 -0.31 0.74
C PRO A 69 -20.95 0.65 1.66
N PHE A 70 -20.71 1.88 1.21
CA PHE A 70 -20.15 2.93 2.04
C PHE A 70 -20.67 4.31 1.63
N VAL A 71 -20.62 5.25 2.57
CA VAL A 71 -20.96 6.65 2.33
C VAL A 71 -19.65 7.44 2.27
N CYS A 72 -19.46 8.21 1.20
CA CYS A 72 -18.28 9.04 1.06
C CYS A 72 -18.28 10.14 2.14
N CYS A 73 -17.25 10.20 2.98
CA CYS A 73 -17.17 11.20 4.05
C CYS A 73 -17.07 12.65 3.56
N ASP A 74 -16.58 12.88 2.33
CA ASP A 74 -16.44 14.26 1.81
C ASP A 74 -17.69 14.78 1.07
N CYS A 75 -18.46 13.92 0.38
CA CYS A 75 -19.59 14.36 -0.47
C CYS A 75 -20.92 13.66 -0.19
N GLY A 76 -20.97 12.74 0.78
CA GLY A 76 -22.17 11.96 1.11
C GLY A 76 -22.61 10.94 0.05
N ALA A 77 -21.91 10.83 -1.08
CA ALA A 77 -22.29 9.89 -2.13
C ALA A 77 -22.21 8.44 -1.63
N GLN A 78 -23.31 7.70 -1.78
CA GLN A 78 -23.36 6.27 -1.52
C GLN A 78 -22.62 5.52 -2.63
N GLU A 79 -21.67 4.68 -2.27
CA GLU A 79 -20.84 3.91 -3.18
C GLU A 79 -20.76 2.45 -2.70
N VAL A 80 -20.21 1.58 -3.53
CA VAL A 80 -19.98 0.19 -3.17
C VAL A 80 -18.50 -0.13 -3.37
N TRP A 81 -17.85 -0.61 -2.32
CA TRP A 81 -16.53 -1.19 -2.35
C TRP A 81 -16.62 -2.65 -2.78
N THR A 82 -16.40 -2.89 -4.06
CA THR A 82 -16.61 -4.21 -4.66
C THR A 82 -15.61 -5.24 -4.13
N ALA A 83 -15.97 -6.53 -4.16
CA ALA A 83 -15.06 -7.62 -3.81
C ALA A 83 -13.73 -7.56 -4.59
N LYS A 84 -13.78 -7.26 -5.90
CA LYS A 84 -12.57 -7.05 -6.73
C LYS A 84 -11.66 -5.94 -6.23
N GLN A 85 -12.24 -4.83 -5.79
CA GLN A 85 -11.48 -3.71 -5.23
C GLN A 85 -10.88 -4.05 -3.86
N GLN A 86 -11.59 -4.85 -3.06
CA GLN A 86 -11.07 -5.37 -1.79
C GLN A 86 -9.91 -6.32 -2.04
N LYS A 87 -10.08 -7.30 -2.92
CA LYS A 87 -9.03 -8.25 -3.32
C LYS A 87 -7.75 -7.54 -3.77
N TRP A 88 -7.87 -6.62 -4.72
CA TRP A 88 -6.73 -5.80 -5.15
C TRP A 88 -6.09 -5.01 -3.99
N TRP A 89 -6.89 -4.43 -3.10
CA TRP A 89 -6.38 -3.66 -1.97
C TRP A 89 -5.63 -4.52 -0.95
N TYR A 90 -6.18 -5.67 -0.56
CA TYR A 90 -5.60 -6.50 0.48
C TYR A 90 -4.47 -7.39 -0.02
N GLU A 91 -4.57 -7.91 -1.25
CA GLU A 91 -3.62 -8.89 -1.76
C GLU A 91 -2.54 -8.27 -2.65
N THR A 92 -2.85 -7.22 -3.43
CA THR A 92 -1.86 -6.58 -4.31
C THR A 92 -1.20 -5.38 -3.65
N VAL A 93 -2.00 -4.51 -3.02
CA VAL A 93 -1.47 -3.33 -2.33
C VAL A 93 -1.00 -3.66 -0.91
N HIS A 94 -1.36 -4.84 -0.39
CA HIS A 94 -1.07 -5.27 0.98
C HIS A 94 -1.64 -4.31 2.04
N GLY A 95 -2.80 -3.72 1.76
CA GLY A 95 -3.52 -2.90 2.73
C GLY A 95 -3.93 -3.72 3.95
N HIS A 96 -4.06 -3.05 5.10
CA HIS A 96 -4.48 -3.73 6.33
C HIS A 96 -5.91 -4.28 6.17
N ILE A 97 -6.18 -5.50 6.64
CA ILE A 97 -7.45 -6.22 6.42
C ILE A 97 -8.67 -5.53 7.04
N GLU A 98 -8.44 -4.68 8.05
CA GLU A 98 -9.47 -3.87 8.69
C GLU A 98 -9.75 -2.54 7.96
N SER A 99 -9.00 -2.24 6.89
CA SER A 99 -9.22 -1.04 6.08
C SER A 99 -10.62 -1.04 5.48
N ARG A 100 -11.23 0.14 5.35
CA ARG A 100 -12.53 0.31 4.68
C ARG A 100 -12.50 1.45 3.68
N ALA A 101 -13.30 1.33 2.62
CA ALA A 101 -13.50 2.45 1.71
C ALA A 101 -14.34 3.55 2.38
N VAL A 102 -13.77 4.75 2.51
CA VAL A 102 -14.43 5.92 3.12
C VAL A 102 -14.66 7.07 2.15
N ARG A 103 -14.09 7.01 0.94
CA ARG A 103 -14.17 8.07 -0.07
C ARG A 103 -14.46 7.53 -1.45
N CYS A 104 -15.34 8.21 -2.19
CA CYS A 104 -15.61 7.88 -3.58
C CYS A 104 -14.40 8.19 -4.47
N LEU A 105 -14.37 7.63 -5.68
CA LEU A 105 -13.26 7.85 -6.62
C LEU A 105 -13.08 9.32 -6.98
N ALA A 106 -14.18 10.06 -7.15
CA ALA A 106 -14.15 11.49 -7.49
C ALA A 106 -13.46 12.31 -6.38
N CYS A 107 -13.88 12.11 -5.11
CA CYS A 107 -13.27 12.79 -3.96
C CYS A 107 -11.81 12.39 -3.74
N ARG A 108 -11.45 11.11 -3.95
CA ARG A 108 -10.04 10.68 -3.91
C ARG A 108 -9.19 11.40 -4.97
N ARG A 109 -9.70 11.58 -6.19
CA ARG A 109 -9.00 12.31 -7.26
C ARG A 109 -8.89 13.79 -6.96
N ALA A 110 -9.98 14.44 -6.55
CA ALA A 110 -9.99 15.85 -6.19
C ALA A 110 -9.01 16.14 -5.05
N ARG A 111 -8.92 15.27 -4.04
CA ARG A 111 -7.94 15.40 -2.96
C ARG A 111 -6.50 15.30 -3.46
N ARG A 112 -6.20 14.33 -4.33
CA ARG A 112 -4.86 14.20 -4.94
C ARG A 112 -4.50 15.43 -5.75
N GLU A 113 -5.45 15.98 -6.51
CA GLU A 113 -5.24 17.21 -7.28
C GLU A 113 -4.93 18.39 -6.37
N ARG A 114 -5.71 18.58 -5.30
CA ARG A 114 -5.48 19.67 -4.33
C ARG A 114 -4.09 19.62 -3.71
N VAL A 115 -3.60 18.42 -3.35
CA VAL A 115 -2.25 18.25 -2.80
C VAL A 115 -1.18 18.54 -3.86
N ARG A 116 -1.44 18.17 -5.12
CA ARG A 116 -0.53 18.45 -6.24
C ARG A 116 -0.49 19.94 -6.62
N SER A 117 -1.62 20.63 -6.53
CA SER A 117 -1.75 22.05 -6.87
C SER A 117 -1.43 22.98 -5.72
N ALA A 118 -1.45 22.49 -4.48
CA ALA A 118 -0.93 23.21 -3.34
C ALA A 118 0.58 23.32 -3.56
N GLY A 119 1.09 24.57 -3.60
CA GLY A 119 2.45 24.88 -4.02
C GLY A 119 3.56 24.19 -3.20
N PRO A 120 4.83 24.60 -3.42
CA PRO A 120 5.98 23.95 -2.78
C PRO A 120 5.81 23.75 -1.27
N GLY A 121 6.11 22.54 -0.78
CA GLY A 121 6.01 22.19 0.63
C GLY A 121 4.70 21.54 1.06
N ALA A 122 3.64 21.59 0.25
CA ALA A 122 2.38 20.89 0.53
C ALA A 122 2.54 19.36 0.57
N ASN A 123 3.58 18.82 -0.09
CA ASN A 123 3.99 17.43 -0.04
C ASN A 123 5.52 17.31 0.14
N LEU A 124 6.05 17.95 1.18
CA LEU A 124 7.50 18.02 1.42
C LEU A 124 8.20 16.65 1.40
N LEU A 125 7.60 15.62 2.02
CA LEU A 125 8.16 14.26 1.99
C LEU A 125 8.20 13.69 0.57
N GLY A 126 7.15 13.90 -0.22
CA GLY A 126 7.10 13.45 -1.62
C GLY A 126 8.10 14.21 -2.50
N GLU A 127 8.23 15.51 -2.30
CA GLU A 127 9.21 16.36 -2.99
C GLU A 127 10.64 15.89 -2.69
N GLN A 128 10.99 15.71 -1.41
CA GLN A 128 12.32 15.22 -1.00
C GLN A 128 12.59 13.80 -1.51
N THR A 129 11.58 12.92 -1.49
CA THR A 129 11.71 11.56 -2.05
C THR A 129 11.99 11.60 -3.55
N ASN A 130 11.25 12.41 -4.31
CA ASN A 130 11.44 12.55 -5.74
C ASN A 130 12.81 13.17 -6.07
N ARG A 131 13.25 14.14 -5.26
CA ARG A 131 14.57 14.76 -5.37
C ARG A 131 15.68 13.73 -5.24
N LEU A 132 15.65 12.89 -4.19
CA LEU A 132 16.64 11.83 -4.00
C LEU A 132 16.65 10.80 -5.15
N ARG A 133 15.46 10.39 -5.62
CA ARG A 133 15.36 9.50 -6.79
C ARG A 133 16.00 10.10 -8.03
N ALA A 134 15.74 11.39 -8.30
CA ALA A 134 16.33 12.10 -9.43
C ALA A 134 17.86 12.21 -9.32
N LEU A 135 18.39 12.42 -8.12
CA LEU A 135 19.84 12.42 -7.89
C LEU A 135 20.49 11.09 -8.29
N GLY A 136 19.82 9.96 -8.03
CA GLY A 136 20.33 8.63 -8.37
C GLY A 136 20.44 8.35 -9.88
N GLU A 137 19.74 9.11 -10.72
CA GLU A 137 19.82 9.01 -12.18
C GLU A 137 20.93 9.90 -12.77
N THR A 138 21.60 10.70 -11.93
CA THR A 138 22.68 11.62 -12.31
C THR A 138 24.00 11.22 -11.67
N LYS A 139 25.13 11.69 -12.21
CA LYS A 139 26.43 11.48 -11.57
C LYS A 139 26.49 12.19 -10.21
N PRO A 140 27.10 11.58 -9.18
CA PRO A 140 27.21 12.19 -7.87
C PRO A 140 28.05 13.47 -7.94
N THR A 141 27.48 14.57 -7.45
CA THR A 141 28.16 15.85 -7.21
C THR A 141 28.31 16.06 -5.71
N GLU A 142 29.24 16.90 -5.28
CA GLU A 142 29.43 17.21 -3.85
C GLU A 142 28.13 17.65 -3.15
N LYS A 143 27.36 18.50 -3.83
CA LYS A 143 26.02 18.92 -3.35
C LYS A 143 25.05 17.73 -3.23
N ALA A 144 25.03 16.85 -4.23
CA ALA A 144 24.16 15.67 -4.20
C ALA A 144 24.55 14.72 -3.06
N LEU A 145 25.85 14.59 -2.77
CA LEU A 145 26.36 13.79 -1.65
C LEU A 145 25.89 14.36 -0.31
N ALA A 146 26.03 15.67 -0.12
CA ALA A 146 25.54 16.34 1.09
C ALA A 146 24.01 16.19 1.26
N GLU A 147 23.24 16.27 0.17
CA GLU A 147 21.77 16.03 0.21
C GLU A 147 21.44 14.59 0.63
N VAL A 148 22.18 13.59 0.13
CA VAL A 148 21.98 12.18 0.50
C VAL A 148 22.39 11.91 1.94
N ASP A 149 23.50 12.46 2.42
CA ASP A 149 23.95 12.30 3.81
C ASP A 149 22.97 12.96 4.80
N ALA A 150 22.43 14.14 4.47
CA ALA A 150 21.37 14.76 5.25
C ALA A 150 20.11 13.89 5.29
N ALA A 151 19.73 13.27 4.17
CA ALA A 151 18.59 12.36 4.10
C ALA A 151 18.79 11.08 4.93
N LEU A 152 20.01 10.55 5.03
CA LEU A 152 20.34 9.41 5.90
C LEU A 152 20.15 9.71 7.39
N GLN A 153 20.21 10.98 7.80
CA GLN A 153 19.96 11.45 9.16
C GLN A 153 18.53 11.97 9.37
N SER A 154 17.65 11.83 8.36
CA SER A 154 16.28 12.32 8.46
C SER A 154 15.48 11.57 9.52
N LYS A 155 14.59 12.30 10.21
CA LYS A 155 13.56 11.69 11.07
C LYS A 155 12.58 10.80 10.30
N TRP A 156 12.48 10.96 8.97
CA TRP A 156 11.60 10.15 8.12
C TRP A 156 12.34 8.93 7.57
N TRP A 157 12.02 7.74 8.08
CA TRP A 157 12.65 6.48 7.66
C TRP A 157 12.57 6.24 6.15
N SER A 158 11.47 6.66 5.50
CA SER A 158 11.31 6.55 4.05
C SER A 158 12.39 7.32 3.28
N LEU A 159 12.79 8.51 3.72
CA LEU A 159 13.87 9.25 3.07
C LEU A 159 15.21 8.57 3.22
N ARG A 160 15.50 8.04 4.41
CA ARG A 160 16.74 7.32 4.68
C ARG A 160 16.85 6.08 3.77
N VAL A 161 15.76 5.34 3.59
CA VAL A 161 15.70 4.18 2.66
C VAL A 161 15.91 4.62 1.21
N VAL A 162 15.33 5.74 0.78
CA VAL A 162 15.53 6.25 -0.59
C VAL A 162 16.96 6.76 -0.79
N ALA A 163 17.58 7.34 0.24
CA ALA A 163 18.99 7.73 0.22
C ALA A 163 19.91 6.51 0.03
N ILE A 164 19.65 5.40 0.74
CA ILE A 164 20.34 4.10 0.53
C ILE A 164 20.18 3.64 -0.93
N GLN A 165 18.97 3.67 -1.49
CA GLN A 165 18.73 3.31 -2.89
C GLN A 165 19.44 4.23 -3.88
N THR A 166 19.63 5.49 -3.52
CA THR A 166 20.34 6.50 -4.33
C THR A 166 21.84 6.17 -4.38
N MET A 167 22.43 5.84 -3.22
CA MET A 167 23.83 5.41 -3.13
C MET A 167 24.11 4.16 -3.98
N VAL A 168 23.21 3.17 -3.97
CA VAL A 168 23.35 1.96 -4.79
C VAL A 168 23.39 2.28 -6.29
N ARG A 169 22.55 3.22 -6.76
CA ARG A 169 22.53 3.62 -8.17
C ARG A 169 23.84 4.26 -8.63
N TRP A 170 24.45 5.10 -7.79
CA TRP A 170 25.75 5.68 -8.09
C TRP A 170 26.85 4.63 -8.12
N GLY A 171 26.78 3.64 -7.22
CA GLY A 171 27.55 2.40 -7.34
C GLY A 171 29.07 2.56 -7.24
N ASP A 172 29.54 3.70 -6.73
CA ASP A 172 30.95 3.98 -6.48
C ASP A 172 31.48 3.18 -5.27
N ALA A 173 32.80 2.98 -5.22
CA ALA A 173 33.43 2.09 -4.25
C ALA A 173 33.13 2.49 -2.79
N ASP A 174 33.24 3.78 -2.45
CA ASP A 174 33.04 4.26 -1.08
C ASP A 174 31.59 4.04 -0.62
N ARG A 175 30.62 4.28 -1.50
CA ARG A 175 29.19 4.15 -1.19
C ARG A 175 28.83 2.67 -1.06
N ILE A 176 29.38 1.81 -1.92
CA ILE A 176 29.21 0.36 -1.81
C ILE A 176 29.79 -0.16 -0.50
N GLU A 177 30.94 0.34 -0.06
CA GLU A 177 31.53 -0.06 1.23
C GLU A 177 30.67 0.42 2.42
N LYS A 178 30.16 1.66 2.37
CA LYS A 178 29.21 2.18 3.36
C LYS A 178 27.94 1.33 3.44
N LEU A 179 27.44 0.82 2.31
CA LEU A 179 26.29 -0.08 2.26
C LEU A 179 26.60 -1.46 2.85
N LYS A 180 27.78 -2.03 2.56
CA LYS A 180 28.23 -3.29 3.18
C LYS A 180 28.36 -3.15 4.70
N ALA A 181 28.88 -2.03 5.18
CA ALA A 181 28.95 -1.74 6.61
C ALA A 181 27.56 -1.70 7.27
N MET A 182 26.55 -1.12 6.59
CA MET A 182 25.15 -1.17 7.08
C MET A 182 24.62 -2.59 7.16
N ILE A 183 24.95 -3.45 6.18
CA ILE A 183 24.55 -4.86 6.18
C ILE A 183 25.24 -5.62 7.32
N ALA A 184 26.52 -5.39 7.54
CA ALA A 184 27.29 -6.00 8.62
C ALA A 184 26.80 -5.57 10.02
N ALA A 185 26.30 -4.34 10.15
CA ALA A 185 25.71 -3.82 11.38
C ALA A 185 24.31 -4.38 11.69
N ARG A 186 23.80 -5.33 10.89
CA ARG A 186 22.48 -5.93 11.12
C ARG A 186 22.47 -6.73 12.43
N PRO A 187 21.59 -6.41 13.39
CA PRO A 187 21.55 -7.12 14.67
C PRO A 187 21.14 -8.59 14.51
N GLU A 188 21.82 -9.48 15.24
CA GLU A 188 21.52 -10.91 15.30
C GLU A 188 20.31 -11.16 16.21
N GLY A 189 19.30 -11.87 15.69
CA GLY A 189 18.09 -12.23 16.45
C GLY A 189 17.10 -11.06 16.67
N GLY A 190 15.83 -11.42 16.93
CA GLY A 190 14.74 -10.48 17.22
C GLY A 190 13.62 -10.46 16.17
N ARG A 191 12.35 -10.54 16.62
CA ARG A 191 11.15 -10.50 15.77
C ARG A 191 10.59 -9.08 15.57
N ARG A 192 11.43 -8.04 15.47
CA ARG A 192 10.93 -6.67 15.59
C ARG A 192 11.53 -5.70 14.57
N TYR A 193 10.63 -5.21 13.72
CA TYR A 193 10.75 -4.20 12.67
C TYR A 193 11.07 -2.78 13.21
N TRP A 194 11.56 -2.65 14.45
CA TRP A 194 11.59 -1.39 15.19
C TRP A 194 12.98 -0.73 15.28
N SER A 195 14.07 -1.41 14.91
CA SER A 195 15.41 -0.80 14.88
C SER A 195 15.78 -0.32 13.48
N TRP A 196 16.39 0.86 13.41
CA TRP A 196 16.81 1.45 12.14
C TRP A 196 17.91 0.62 11.49
N GLU A 197 18.83 0.06 12.26
CA GLU A 197 19.97 -0.72 11.81
C GLU A 197 19.52 -1.91 10.97
N ARG A 198 18.45 -2.59 11.40
CA ARG A 198 17.85 -3.70 10.65
C ARG A 198 17.18 -3.21 9.36
N VAL A 199 16.41 -2.13 9.42
CA VAL A 199 15.74 -1.56 8.24
C VAL A 199 16.77 -1.08 7.21
N ALA A 200 17.85 -0.45 7.65
CA ALA A 200 18.96 -0.01 6.81
C ALA A 200 19.66 -1.19 6.14
N ALA A 201 19.98 -2.24 6.90
CA ALA A 201 20.57 -3.46 6.38
C ALA A 201 19.66 -4.15 5.36
N ASP A 202 18.38 -4.35 5.70
CA ASP A 202 17.41 -5.00 4.81
C ASP A 202 17.18 -4.15 3.53
N ALA A 203 17.18 -2.81 3.64
CA ALA A 203 17.08 -1.91 2.50
C ALA A 203 18.34 -1.95 1.61
N ALA A 204 19.53 -1.98 2.19
CA ALA A 204 20.80 -2.08 1.48
C ALA A 204 20.92 -3.42 0.75
N MET A 205 20.60 -4.54 1.41
CA MET A 205 20.55 -5.87 0.78
C MET A 205 19.57 -5.90 -0.38
N CYS A 206 18.32 -5.45 -0.18
CA CYS A 206 17.31 -5.41 -1.24
C CYS A 206 17.73 -4.55 -2.44
N ALA A 207 18.42 -3.44 -2.18
CA ALA A 207 18.83 -2.52 -3.23
C ALA A 207 20.03 -3.07 -4.03
N LEU A 208 21.01 -3.70 -3.38
CA LEU A 208 22.14 -4.34 -4.05
C LEU A 208 21.71 -5.54 -4.91
N ILE A 209 20.79 -6.39 -4.41
CA ILE A 209 20.24 -7.53 -5.18
C ILE A 209 19.56 -7.07 -6.47
N ARG A 210 18.95 -5.88 -6.47
CA ARG A 210 18.24 -5.32 -7.65
C ARG A 210 19.18 -4.62 -8.64
N ARG A 211 20.47 -4.51 -8.33
CA ARG A 211 21.49 -3.91 -9.21
C ARG A 211 22.12 -4.96 -10.13
N GLU A 212 22.21 -6.21 -9.68
CA GLU A 212 22.62 -7.39 -10.46
C GLU A 212 21.51 -7.82 -11.42
#